data_AF-A0A5C6WYS0-F1
#
_entry.id   AF-A0A5C6WYS0-F1
#
_cell.length_a   1.000
_cell.length_b   1.000
_cell.length_c   1.000
_cell.angle_alpha   90.00
_cell.angle_beta   90.00
_cell.angle_gamma   90.00
#
_symmetry.space_group_name_H-M   'P 1'
#
loop_
_entity.id
_entity.type
_entity.pdbx_description
1 polymer ?
#
loop_
_entity_poly.entity_id
_entity_poly.type
_entity_poly.pdbx_seq_one_letter_code
_entity_poly.pdbx_strand_id
1 'polypeptide(L)'
;MTPNPIDDYLQRAEALWSEGTHLPDAEALRQLAIDAGFNAELSEHADARALEATAQARDLLAIDDPDAAEPHLRQAVLLSPVRLEAHMLLASLYARRFETSGDTELRQQARQLALRCQELSPKHTPSAELLKELGMVEQRDTMSWKQAALITAILVGISASMSLCVRYTMVPPEDENAREEVREHFEQTPPPQELPSR
;
A
#
# COMPACT_ATOMS: atom_id res chain seq x y z
N MET A 1 -5.86 -23.30 36.25
CA MET A 1 -5.34 -21.92 36.38
C MET A 1 -5.91 -21.14 35.21
N THR A 2 -6.54 -20.00 35.44
CA THR A 2 -6.95 -19.10 34.35
C THR A 2 -5.69 -18.57 33.66
N PRO A 3 -5.57 -18.67 32.33
CA PRO A 3 -4.40 -18.14 31.62
C PRO A 3 -4.28 -16.63 31.88
N ASN A 4 -3.05 -16.15 31.99
CA ASN A 4 -2.76 -14.73 32.12
C ASN A 4 -3.30 -14.00 30.86
N PRO A 5 -4.13 -12.95 31.00
CA PRO A 5 -4.73 -12.24 29.86
C PRO A 5 -3.71 -11.74 28.84
N ILE A 6 -2.53 -11.32 29.28
CA ILE A 6 -1.46 -10.83 28.39
C ILE A 6 -0.87 -11.99 27.57
N ASP A 7 -0.73 -13.17 28.18
CA ASP A 7 -0.19 -14.35 27.49
C ASP A 7 -1.22 -14.91 26.49
N ASP A 8 -2.52 -14.91 26.84
CA ASP A 8 -3.60 -15.28 25.91
C ASP A 8 -3.68 -14.32 24.71
N TYR A 9 -3.62 -13.01 24.96
CA TYR A 9 -3.54 -11.99 23.92
C TYR A 9 -2.36 -12.23 22.99
N LEU A 10 -1.16 -12.40 23.55
CA LEU A 10 0.06 -12.63 22.77
C LEU A 10 -0.03 -13.88 21.91
N GLN A 11 -0.52 -14.99 22.47
CA GLN A 11 -0.67 -16.23 21.73
C GLN A 11 -1.59 -16.05 20.52
N ARG A 12 -2.74 -15.38 20.70
CA ARG A 12 -3.71 -15.11 19.62
C ARG A 12 -3.16 -14.13 18.59
N ALA A 13 -2.48 -13.08 19.03
CA ALA A 13 -1.88 -12.09 18.15
C ALA A 13 -0.71 -12.67 17.32
N GLU A 14 0.09 -13.54 17.93
CA GLU A 14 1.19 -14.24 17.27
C GLU A 14 0.68 -15.27 16.26
N ALA A 15 -0.41 -15.98 16.57
CA ALA A 15 -1.08 -16.86 15.62
C ALA A 15 -1.60 -16.07 14.41
N LEU A 16 -2.24 -14.91 14.64
CA LEU A 16 -2.71 -14.03 13.56
C LEU A 16 -1.56 -13.55 12.66
N TRP A 17 -0.40 -13.21 13.24
CA TRP A 17 0.78 -12.84 12.46
C TRP A 17 1.40 -14.06 11.76
N SER A 18 1.37 -15.24 12.34
CA SER A 18 2.00 -16.44 11.73
C SER A 18 1.15 -17.04 10.61
N GLU A 19 -0.18 -16.92 10.69
CA GLU A 19 -1.11 -17.38 9.65
C GLU A 19 -1.18 -16.43 8.45
N GLY A 20 -0.85 -15.15 8.66
CA GLY A 20 -0.83 -14.13 7.62
C GLY A 20 0.59 -13.76 7.17
N THR A 21 0.78 -13.42 5.90
CA THR A 21 2.05 -12.84 5.42
C THR A 21 2.24 -11.37 5.83
N HIS A 22 1.37 -10.82 6.69
CA HIS A 22 1.28 -9.40 6.97
C HIS A 22 1.23 -9.13 8.48
N LEU A 23 1.82 -8.00 8.89
CA LEU A 23 1.68 -7.48 10.25
C LEU A 23 0.19 -7.33 10.58
N PRO A 24 -0.28 -7.82 11.75
CA PRO A 24 -1.65 -7.58 12.20
C PRO A 24 -1.99 -6.09 12.21
N ASP A 25 -3.15 -5.74 11.66
CA ASP A 25 -3.61 -4.35 11.70
C ASP A 25 -4.01 -3.93 13.13
N ALA A 26 -4.05 -2.61 13.34
CA ALA A 26 -4.31 -2.05 14.67
C ALA A 26 -5.72 -2.38 15.20
N GLU A 27 -6.71 -2.58 14.31
CA GLU A 27 -8.09 -2.85 14.72
C GLU A 27 -8.24 -4.32 15.18
N ALA A 28 -7.60 -5.25 14.48
CA ALA A 28 -7.52 -6.65 14.88
C ALA A 28 -6.84 -6.81 16.24
N LEU A 29 -5.69 -6.17 16.45
CA LEU A 29 -5.00 -6.18 17.74
C LEU A 29 -5.86 -5.55 18.85
N ARG A 30 -6.55 -4.44 18.54
CA ARG A 30 -7.47 -3.82 19.48
C ARG A 30 -8.61 -4.77 19.87
N GLN A 31 -9.21 -5.46 18.90
CA GLN A 31 -10.29 -6.40 19.20
C GLN A 31 -9.81 -7.57 20.06
N LEU A 32 -8.62 -8.11 19.78
CA LEU A 32 -8.00 -9.15 20.62
C LEU A 32 -7.77 -8.67 22.06
N ALA A 33 -7.33 -7.43 22.24
CA ALA A 33 -7.15 -6.84 23.57
C ALA A 33 -8.48 -6.70 24.32
N ILE A 34 -9.56 -6.29 23.63
CA ILE A 34 -10.92 -6.21 24.19
C ILE A 34 -11.40 -7.60 24.61
N ASP A 35 -11.24 -8.60 23.74
CA ASP A 35 -11.66 -9.97 24.01
C ASP A 35 -10.89 -10.58 25.20
N ALA A 36 -9.61 -10.25 25.34
CA ALA A 36 -8.77 -10.65 26.47
C ALA A 36 -9.06 -9.86 27.76
N GLY A 37 -9.95 -8.86 27.70
CA GLY A 37 -10.34 -8.07 28.87
C GLY A 37 -9.30 -7.05 29.31
N PHE A 38 -8.51 -6.50 28.38
CA PHE A 38 -7.52 -5.46 28.68
C PHE A 38 -8.23 -4.23 29.27
N ASN A 39 -7.80 -3.86 30.47
CA ASN A 39 -8.13 -2.59 31.11
C ASN A 39 -6.87 -1.71 31.15
N ALA A 40 -6.94 -0.54 31.81
CA ALA A 40 -5.80 0.38 31.90
C ALA A 40 -4.58 -0.28 32.59
N GLU A 41 -4.81 -1.00 33.69
CA GLU A 41 -3.74 -1.68 34.44
C GLU A 41 -3.04 -2.76 33.61
N LEU A 42 -3.81 -3.61 32.91
CA LEU A 42 -3.24 -4.62 32.01
C LEU A 42 -2.52 -4.00 30.82
N SER A 43 -3.01 -2.86 30.31
CA SER A 43 -2.33 -2.11 29.26
C SER A 43 -0.99 -1.55 29.72
N GLU A 44 -0.91 -1.04 30.95
CA GLU A 44 0.35 -0.58 31.56
C GLU A 44 1.34 -1.74 31.74
N HIS A 45 0.88 -2.89 32.25
CA HIS A 45 1.71 -4.09 32.37
C HIS A 45 2.18 -4.63 31.01
N ALA A 46 1.32 -4.61 29.99
CA ALA A 46 1.67 -4.99 28.63
C ALA A 46 2.75 -4.06 28.05
N ASP A 47 2.62 -2.75 28.27
CA ASP A 47 3.61 -1.79 27.78
C ASP A 47 4.96 -1.92 28.49
N ALA A 48 4.96 -2.14 29.82
CA ALA A 48 6.16 -2.42 30.59
C ALA A 48 6.88 -3.70 30.10
N ARG A 49 6.13 -4.78 29.87
CA ARG A 49 6.65 -6.03 29.32
C ARG A 49 7.19 -5.85 27.90
N ALA A 50 6.58 -5.00 27.10
CA ALA A 50 7.04 -4.69 25.76
C ALA A 50 8.34 -3.86 25.77
N LEU A 51 8.50 -2.95 26.73
CA LEU A 51 9.74 -2.23 26.96
C LEU A 51 10.87 -3.18 27.37
N GLU A 52 10.60 -4.10 28.29
CA GLU A 52 11.56 -5.11 28.72
C GLU A 52 11.98 -6.02 27.56
N ALA A 53 11.01 -6.51 26.77
CA ALA A 53 11.29 -7.32 25.59
C ALA A 53 12.14 -6.56 24.55
N THR A 54 11.88 -5.26 24.35
CA THR A 54 12.71 -4.42 23.47
C THR A 54 14.15 -4.32 23.98
N ALA A 55 14.35 -4.17 25.30
CA ALA A 55 15.68 -4.12 25.90
C ALA A 55 16.42 -5.45 25.76
N GLN A 56 15.76 -6.57 26.06
CA GLN A 56 16.33 -7.92 25.90
C GLN A 56 16.74 -8.19 24.44
N ALA A 57 15.88 -7.83 23.49
CA ALA A 57 16.21 -7.95 22.07
C ALA A 57 17.44 -7.11 21.70
N ARG A 58 17.58 -5.89 22.22
CA ARG A 58 18.74 -5.04 21.98
C ARG A 58 20.03 -5.69 22.47
N ASP A 59 20.00 -6.26 23.67
CA ASP A 59 21.16 -6.94 24.27
C ASP A 59 21.55 -8.18 23.45
N LEU A 60 20.57 -8.94 22.94
CA LEU A 60 20.79 -10.10 22.06
C LEU A 60 21.36 -9.68 20.69
N LEU A 61 20.86 -8.59 20.10
CA LEU A 61 21.41 -8.05 18.86
C LEU A 61 22.85 -7.53 19.05
N ALA A 62 23.19 -7.01 20.23
CA ALA A 62 24.54 -6.55 20.54
C ALA A 62 25.59 -7.67 20.58
N ILE A 63 25.15 -8.91 20.83
CA ILE A 63 25.99 -10.13 20.77
C ILE A 63 25.84 -10.90 19.46
N ASP A 64 25.25 -10.29 18.42
CA ASP A 64 24.97 -10.86 17.09
C ASP A 64 24.14 -12.17 17.15
N ASP A 65 23.16 -12.23 18.07
CA ASP A 65 22.16 -13.30 18.15
C ASP A 65 20.77 -12.82 17.69
N PRO A 66 20.56 -12.65 16.37
CA PRO A 66 19.28 -12.19 15.84
C PRO A 66 18.15 -13.22 15.98
N ASP A 67 18.47 -14.51 16.07
CA ASP A 67 17.47 -15.57 16.16
C ASP A 67 16.81 -15.61 17.54
N ALA A 68 17.58 -15.36 18.60
CA ALA A 68 17.02 -15.16 19.93
C ALA A 68 16.32 -13.79 20.06
N ALA A 69 16.78 -12.74 19.37
CA ALA A 69 16.21 -11.40 19.49
C ALA A 69 14.81 -11.26 18.85
N GLU A 70 14.57 -11.94 17.72
CA GLU A 70 13.30 -11.86 16.99
C GLU A 70 12.04 -12.09 17.84
N PRO A 71 11.89 -13.19 18.59
CA PRO A 71 10.67 -13.43 19.37
C PRO A 71 10.40 -12.31 20.38
N HIS A 72 11.45 -11.73 20.98
CA HIS A 72 11.31 -10.59 21.89
C HIS A 72 10.83 -9.33 21.15
N LEU A 73 11.34 -9.06 19.95
CA LEU A 73 10.90 -7.94 19.12
C LEU A 73 9.44 -8.11 18.66
N ARG A 74 9.05 -9.31 18.22
CA ARG A 74 7.67 -9.62 17.83
C ARG A 74 6.72 -9.40 19.01
N GLN A 75 7.07 -9.91 20.18
CA GLN A 75 6.33 -9.66 21.41
C GLN A 75 6.19 -8.16 21.71
N ALA A 76 7.29 -7.39 21.60
CA ALA A 76 7.27 -5.95 21.87
C ALA A 76 6.35 -5.17 20.89
N VAL A 77 6.38 -5.53 19.61
CA VAL A 77 5.52 -4.94 18.57
C VAL A 77 4.04 -5.25 18.83
N LEU A 78 3.71 -6.48 19.19
CA LEU A 78 2.33 -6.90 19.44
C LEU A 78 1.74 -6.28 20.71
N LEU A 79 2.52 -6.18 21.79
CA LEU A 79 2.07 -5.59 23.06
C LEU A 79 1.99 -4.07 23.00
N SER A 80 2.82 -3.42 22.18
CA SER A 80 2.82 -1.97 22.05
C SER A 80 3.00 -1.56 20.58
N PRO A 81 1.89 -1.51 19.82
CA PRO A 81 1.88 -1.17 18.40
C PRO A 81 2.32 0.27 18.07
N VAL A 82 2.64 1.07 19.09
CA VAL A 82 3.11 2.45 18.99
C VAL A 82 4.60 2.60 19.30
N ARG A 83 5.28 1.54 19.75
CA ARG A 83 6.71 1.59 20.09
C ARG A 83 7.58 1.58 18.85
N LEU A 84 8.06 2.77 18.47
CA LEU A 84 8.86 2.99 17.27
C LEU A 84 10.15 2.14 17.23
N GLU A 85 10.87 2.05 18.35
CA GLU A 85 12.15 1.31 18.42
C GLU A 85 11.99 -0.17 18.06
N ALA A 86 10.98 -0.85 18.64
CA ALA A 86 10.73 -2.26 18.39
C ALA A 86 10.41 -2.54 16.91
N HIS A 87 9.61 -1.69 16.28
CA HIS A 87 9.30 -1.80 14.86
C HIS A 87 10.55 -1.62 14.00
N MET A 88 11.39 -0.62 14.30
CA MET A 88 12.59 -0.34 13.53
C MET A 88 13.64 -1.46 13.66
N LEU A 89 13.85 -1.98 14.88
CA LEU A 89 14.77 -3.10 15.11
C LEU A 89 14.32 -4.35 14.36
N LEU A 90 13.04 -4.70 14.43
CA LEU A 90 12.50 -5.86 13.71
C LEU A 90 12.53 -5.68 12.20
N ALA A 91 12.23 -4.47 11.70
CA ALA A 91 12.34 -4.15 10.28
C ALA A 91 13.77 -4.35 9.77
N SER A 92 14.75 -3.88 10.53
CA SER A 92 16.18 -4.01 10.20
C SER A 92 16.63 -5.46 10.20
N LEU A 93 16.17 -6.25 11.18
CA LEU A 93 16.44 -7.68 11.29
C LEU A 93 15.93 -8.42 10.04
N TYR A 94 14.67 -8.19 9.65
CA TYR A 94 14.10 -8.80 8.45
C TYR A 94 14.76 -8.33 7.16
N ALA A 95 15.16 -7.06 7.07
CA ALA A 95 15.93 -6.56 5.93
C ALA A 95 17.29 -7.27 5.80
N ARG A 96 18.06 -7.39 6.88
CA ARG A 96 19.36 -8.09 6.88
C ARG A 96 19.22 -9.57 6.49
N ARG A 97 18.17 -10.23 6.98
CA ARG A 97 17.89 -11.62 6.58
C ARG A 97 17.48 -11.73 5.12
N PHE A 98 16.66 -10.80 4.61
CA PHE A 98 16.34 -10.72 3.18
C PHE A 98 17.59 -10.54 2.31
N GLU A 99 18.53 -9.69 2.70
CA GLU A 99 19.79 -9.51 1.96
C GLU A 99 20.59 -10.81 1.85
N THR A 100 20.51 -11.66 2.88
CA THR A 100 21.24 -12.93 2.94
C THR A 100 20.50 -14.05 2.20
N SER A 101 19.18 -14.15 2.35
CA SER A 101 18.37 -15.26 1.81
C SER A 101 17.77 -14.99 0.43
N GLY A 102 17.53 -13.72 0.09
CA GLY A 102 16.74 -13.31 -1.07
C GLY A 102 15.22 -13.50 -0.89
N ASP A 103 14.75 -13.84 0.30
CA ASP A 103 13.33 -14.12 0.56
C ASP A 103 12.45 -12.85 0.51
N THR A 104 11.56 -12.81 -0.48
CA THR A 104 10.68 -11.65 -0.71
C THR A 104 9.66 -11.44 0.39
N GLU A 105 9.30 -12.47 1.18
CA GLU A 105 8.39 -12.33 2.31
C GLU A 105 9.05 -11.51 3.43
N LEU A 106 10.31 -11.79 3.74
CA LEU A 106 11.09 -11.01 4.71
C LEU A 106 11.20 -9.54 4.28
N ARG A 107 11.42 -9.29 2.99
CA ARG A 107 11.42 -7.93 2.44
C ARG A 107 10.07 -7.23 2.66
N GLN A 108 8.97 -7.93 2.43
CA GLN A 108 7.63 -7.38 2.62
C GLN A 108 7.34 -7.08 4.09
N GLN A 109 7.72 -7.98 5.00
CA GLN A 109 7.58 -7.77 6.44
C GLN A 109 8.42 -6.58 6.92
N ALA A 110 9.68 -6.50 6.51
CA ALA A 110 10.56 -5.36 6.80
C ALA A 110 9.94 -4.03 6.32
N ARG A 111 9.36 -4.03 5.11
CA ARG A 111 8.69 -2.87 4.54
C ARG A 111 7.46 -2.45 5.35
N GLN A 112 6.61 -3.39 5.76
CA GLN A 112 5.42 -3.07 6.55
C GLN A 112 5.78 -2.44 7.89
N LEU A 113 6.78 -2.99 8.57
CA LEU A 113 7.28 -2.44 9.83
C LEU A 113 7.91 -1.05 9.67
N ALA A 114 8.68 -0.84 8.60
CA ALA A 114 9.28 0.47 8.30
C ALA A 114 8.23 1.52 7.89
N LEU A 115 7.17 1.13 7.17
CA LEU A 115 6.02 2.00 6.90
C LEU A 115 5.29 2.36 8.20
N ARG A 116 5.12 1.40 9.11
CA ARG A 116 4.53 1.66 10.42
C ARG A 116 5.35 2.68 11.22
N CYS A 117 6.68 2.63 11.11
CA CYS A 117 7.55 3.66 11.70
C CYS A 117 7.29 5.06 11.12
N GLN A 118 7.05 5.18 9.81
CA GLN A 118 6.68 6.46 9.17
C GLN A 118 5.29 6.96 9.57
N GLU A 119 4.33 6.06 9.78
CA GLU A 119 3.01 6.43 10.29
C GLU A 119 3.09 7.00 11.71
N LEU A 120 3.88 6.36 12.58
CA LEU A 120 4.10 6.80 13.96
C LEU A 120 4.95 8.07 14.04
N SER A 121 5.95 8.20 13.18
CA SER A 121 6.86 9.34 13.12
C SER A 121 7.26 9.65 11.67
N PRO A 122 6.53 10.56 10.97
CA PRO A 122 6.75 10.86 9.55
C PRO A 122 8.12 11.46 9.20
N LYS A 123 8.92 11.84 10.21
CA LYS A 123 10.27 12.38 10.05
C LYS A 123 11.34 11.41 10.53
N HIS A 124 10.99 10.14 10.76
CA HIS A 124 11.94 9.15 11.23
C HIS A 124 12.88 8.75 10.10
N THR A 125 14.08 9.33 10.10
CA THR A 125 15.10 9.16 9.06
C THR A 125 15.48 7.69 8.85
N PRO A 126 15.75 6.87 9.90
CA PRO A 126 16.18 5.49 9.71
C PRO A 126 15.18 4.64 8.93
N SER A 127 13.88 4.78 9.21
CA SER A 127 12.86 4.05 8.47
C SER A 127 12.69 4.56 7.04
N ALA A 128 12.97 5.84 6.76
CA ALA A 128 12.90 6.38 5.40
C ALA A 128 14.05 5.83 4.53
N GLU A 129 15.25 5.77 5.11
CA GLU A 129 16.43 5.16 4.48
C GLU A 129 16.22 3.67 4.23
N LEU A 130 15.74 2.93 5.23
CA LEU A 130 15.45 1.51 5.08
C LEU A 130 14.41 1.24 3.99
N LEU A 131 13.34 2.04 3.90
CA LEU A 131 12.36 1.89 2.82
C LEU A 131 13.01 2.11 1.44
N LYS A 132 13.89 3.09 1.32
CA LYS A 132 14.66 3.35 0.09
C LYS A 132 15.53 2.16 -0.30
N GLU A 133 16.24 1.57 0.66
CA GLU A 133 17.09 0.38 0.46
C GLU A 133 16.28 -0.85 0.06
N LEU A 134 15.12 -1.06 0.69
CA LEU A 134 14.15 -2.10 0.33
C LEU A 134 13.45 -1.83 -1.01
N GLY A 135 13.94 -0.90 -1.82
CA GLY A 135 13.48 -0.60 -3.17
C GLY A 135 12.17 0.19 -3.23
N MET A 136 11.75 0.84 -2.15
CA MET A 136 10.90 2.03 -2.28
C MET A 136 11.78 3.22 -2.68
N VAL A 137 12.24 3.20 -3.93
CA VAL A 137 12.52 4.47 -4.60
C VAL A 137 11.22 5.24 -4.55
N GLU A 138 11.26 6.50 -4.11
CA GLU A 138 10.19 7.44 -4.39
C GLU A 138 9.90 7.42 -5.91
N GLN A 139 8.94 6.58 -6.31
CA GLN A 139 8.16 6.75 -7.52
C GLN A 139 7.22 7.95 -7.37
N ARG A 140 7.59 8.96 -6.57
CA ARG A 140 6.94 10.26 -6.60
C ARG A 140 7.37 11.11 -7.79
N ASP A 141 8.51 10.82 -8.44
CA ASP A 141 9.00 11.66 -9.55
C ASP A 141 9.31 10.97 -10.89
N THR A 142 9.07 9.66 -11.06
CA THR A 142 9.22 9.01 -12.39
C THR A 142 7.90 8.63 -13.06
N MET A 143 6.79 8.61 -12.33
CA MET A 143 5.45 8.40 -12.89
C MET A 143 4.79 9.68 -13.41
N SER A 144 5.43 10.84 -13.32
CA SER A 144 4.81 12.09 -13.78
C SER A 144 5.14 12.45 -15.23
N TRP A 145 6.37 12.32 -15.73
CA TRP A 145 6.68 12.89 -17.06
C TRP A 145 6.31 11.99 -18.25
N LYS A 146 6.53 10.67 -18.18
CA LYS A 146 6.20 9.77 -19.30
C LYS A 146 4.68 9.57 -19.43
N GLN A 147 3.97 9.50 -18.31
CA GLN A 147 2.51 9.45 -18.31
C GLN A 147 1.89 10.81 -18.64
N ALA A 148 2.43 11.94 -18.14
CA ALA A 148 1.98 13.26 -18.60
C ALA A 148 2.26 13.49 -20.09
N ALA A 149 3.41 13.05 -20.61
CA ALA A 149 3.71 13.12 -22.04
C ALA A 149 2.76 12.25 -22.87
N LEU A 150 2.44 11.03 -22.40
CA LEU A 150 1.46 10.16 -23.06
C LEU A 150 0.04 10.76 -23.03
N ILE A 151 -0.40 11.26 -21.87
CA ILE A 151 -1.72 11.92 -21.72
C ILE A 151 -1.78 13.18 -22.60
N THR A 152 -0.71 13.97 -22.66
CA THR A 152 -0.62 15.16 -23.52
C THR A 152 -0.64 14.77 -24.99
N ALA A 153 0.09 13.73 -25.40
CA ALA A 153 0.09 13.24 -26.78
C ALA A 153 -1.29 12.71 -27.22
N ILE A 154 -2.01 12.02 -26.33
CA ILE A 154 -3.38 11.56 -26.58
C ILE A 154 -4.33 12.76 -26.71
N LEU A 155 -4.26 13.75 -25.81
CA LEU A 155 -5.12 14.94 -25.86
C LEU A 155 -4.87 15.78 -27.12
N VAL A 156 -3.61 15.98 -27.51
CA VAL A 156 -3.26 16.68 -28.76
C VAL A 156 -3.73 15.87 -29.98
N GLY A 157 -3.54 14.54 -29.97
CA GLY A 157 -4.03 13.66 -31.03
C GLY A 157 -5.55 13.70 -31.21
N ILE A 158 -6.33 13.73 -30.12
CA ILE A 158 -7.78 13.86 -30.16
C ILE A 158 -8.20 15.25 -30.68
N SER A 159 -7.49 16.31 -30.29
CA SER A 159 -7.77 17.66 -30.80
C SER A 159 -7.49 17.82 -32.31
N ALA A 160 -6.42 17.18 -32.83
CA ALA A 160 -6.14 17.14 -34.26
C ALA A 160 -7.19 16.31 -35.03
N SER A 161 -7.68 15.22 -34.42
CA SER A 161 -8.73 14.36 -35.00
C SER A 161 -10.08 15.07 -35.08
N MET A 162 -10.47 15.82 -34.04
CA MET A 162 -11.69 16.64 -34.05
C MET A 162 -11.58 17.82 -35.03
N SER A 163 -10.39 18.41 -35.20
CA SER A 163 -10.19 19.47 -36.21
C SER A 163 -10.24 18.95 -37.65
N LEU A 164 -9.97 17.66 -37.90
CA LEU A 164 -10.11 17.01 -39.21
C LEU A 164 -11.56 16.61 -39.50
N CYS A 165 -12.32 16.16 -38.49
CA CYS A 165 -13.74 15.85 -38.66
C CYS A 165 -14.64 17.09 -38.85
N VAL A 166 -14.24 18.28 -38.38
CA VAL A 166 -14.98 19.53 -38.63
C VAL A 166 -14.67 20.15 -40.00
N ARG A 167 -13.50 19.85 -40.61
CA ARG A 167 -13.16 20.36 -41.95
C ARG A 167 -13.77 19.55 -43.11
N TYR A 168 -14.22 18.33 -42.88
CA TYR A 168 -14.79 17.47 -43.94
C TYR A 168 -16.33 17.53 -44.06
N THR A 169 -17.03 18.28 -43.22
CA THR A 169 -18.51 18.38 -43.29
C THR A 169 -19.04 19.73 -43.79
N MET A 170 -18.18 20.71 -44.11
CA MET A 170 -18.62 22.02 -44.61
C MET A 170 -17.76 22.60 -45.73
N VAL A 171 -17.52 21.80 -46.77
CA VAL A 171 -17.23 22.36 -48.10
C VAL A 171 -18.20 21.69 -49.08
N PRO A 172 -19.18 22.41 -49.65
CA PRO A 172 -20.02 21.84 -50.69
C PRO A 172 -19.15 21.48 -51.90
N PRO A 173 -19.35 20.31 -52.54
CA PRO A 173 -18.59 19.95 -53.72
C PRO A 173 -18.77 21.02 -54.81
N GLU A 174 -17.66 21.42 -55.43
CA GLU A 174 -17.63 22.30 -56.61
C GLU A 174 -18.09 21.58 -57.88
N ASP A 175 -18.32 20.27 -57.80
CA ASP A 175 -18.78 19.42 -58.90
C ASP A 175 -20.32 19.30 -58.90
N GLU A 176 -20.93 19.73 -59.99
CA GLU A 176 -22.39 19.80 -60.17
C GLU A 176 -23.02 18.40 -60.20
N ASN A 177 -22.30 17.39 -60.68
CA ASN A 177 -22.75 16.00 -60.70
C ASN A 177 -22.85 15.39 -59.29
N ALA A 178 -21.93 15.75 -58.39
CA ALA A 178 -21.94 15.28 -57.01
C ALA A 178 -23.10 15.89 -56.19
N ARG A 179 -23.66 17.02 -56.63
CA ARG A 179 -24.83 17.64 -55.98
C ARG A 179 -26.13 16.93 -56.36
N GLU A 180 -26.25 16.44 -57.58
CA GLU A 180 -27.43 15.66 -58.01
C GLU A 180 -27.51 14.30 -57.31
N GLU A 181 -26.40 13.57 -57.17
CA GLU A 181 -26.39 12.28 -56.46
C GLU A 181 -26.81 12.43 -54.98
N VAL A 182 -26.34 13.47 -54.30
CA VAL A 182 -26.73 13.75 -52.90
C VAL A 182 -28.21 14.11 -52.79
N ARG A 183 -28.74 14.86 -53.77
CA ARG A 183 -30.15 15.25 -53.78
C ARG A 183 -31.07 14.04 -53.99
N GLU A 184 -30.76 13.19 -54.96
CA GLU A 184 -31.53 11.96 -55.19
C GLU A 184 -31.50 11.05 -53.96
N HIS A 185 -30.36 10.93 -53.29
CA HIS A 185 -30.23 10.13 -52.08
C HIS A 185 -31.09 10.64 -50.92
N PHE A 186 -31.16 11.96 -50.73
CA PHE A 186 -32.00 12.57 -49.69
C PHE A 186 -33.51 12.51 -50.01
N GLU A 187 -33.90 12.66 -51.27
CA GLU A 187 -35.31 12.55 -51.68
C GLU A 187 -35.86 11.10 -51.56
N GLN A 188 -34.98 10.09 -51.66
CA GLN A 188 -35.36 8.67 -51.59
C GLN A 188 -35.28 8.05 -50.20
N THR A 189 -34.74 8.75 -49.20
CA THR A 189 -34.58 8.20 -47.86
C THR A 189 -35.81 8.52 -46.99
N PRO A 190 -36.67 7.54 -46.65
CA PRO A 190 -37.80 7.78 -45.76
C PRO A 190 -37.30 8.19 -44.36
N PRO A 191 -37.98 9.13 -43.66
CA PRO A 191 -37.54 9.58 -42.36
C PRO A 191 -37.53 8.42 -41.35
N PRO A 192 -36.49 8.32 -40.50
CA PRO A 192 -36.38 7.25 -39.52
C PRO A 192 -37.55 7.31 -38.53
N GLN A 193 -38.23 6.17 -38.37
CA GLN A 193 -39.33 6.02 -37.43
C GLN A 193 -38.80 6.05 -35.99
N GLU A 194 -39.33 6.94 -35.16
CA GLU A 194 -38.98 7.04 -33.74
C GLU A 194 -39.40 5.75 -33.00
N LEU A 195 -38.43 5.05 -32.43
CA LEU A 195 -38.69 3.87 -31.60
C LEU A 195 -39.17 4.31 -30.21
N PRO A 196 -40.22 3.70 -29.65
CA PRO A 196 -40.79 4.10 -28.38
C PRO A 196 -39.90 3.67 -27.20
N SER A 197 -39.52 4.65 -26.38
CA SER A 197 -38.81 4.45 -25.12
C SER A 197 -39.65 3.66 -24.11
N ARG A 198 -39.09 2.61 -23.53
CA ARG A 198 -39.55 2.01 -22.26
C ARG A 198 -38.42 2.04 -21.26
#